data_AF-A0A931C1D0-F1
#
_entry.id   AF-A0A931C1D0-F1
#
_cell.length_a   1.000
_cell.length_b   1.000
_cell.length_c   1.000
_cell.angle_alpha   90.00
_cell.angle_beta   90.00
_cell.angle_gamma   90.00
#
_symmetry.space_group_name_H-M   'P 1'
#
loop_
_entity.id
_entity.type
_entity.pdbx_description
1 polymer ?
#
loop_
_entity_poly.entity_id
_entity_poly.type
_entity_poly.pdbx_seq_one_letter_code
_entity_poly.pdbx_strand_id
1 'polypeptide(L)'
;MDAHETDGDGVGAAPSVARLLLELRAQVTIDVRSAGKTVQVRPQGVNAVAVYIHPGGVDLAVEPDRANEAALAIPGAYIKDPDDPNCFITVDAYLIDQNYDALLAGAVQAVELRAVDPPAKAPKAAKAVKARATTTRSAAKAPPKARPVPRPEPAICPVCRQYQLLASGECPSGYC
;
A
#
# COMPACT_ATOMS: atom_id res chain seq x y z
N MET A 1 40.72 -9.73 7.56
CA MET A 1 40.40 -8.50 6.83
C MET A 1 39.11 -8.78 6.10
N ASP A 2 38.01 -8.49 6.79
CA ASP A 2 36.66 -8.76 6.31
C ASP A 2 36.30 -7.72 5.26
N ALA A 3 36.11 -8.20 4.03
CA ALA A 3 35.63 -7.40 2.92
C ALA A 3 34.16 -7.04 3.20
N HIS A 4 33.91 -5.77 3.55
CA HIS A 4 32.58 -5.21 3.42
C HIS A 4 32.31 -5.02 1.92
N GLU A 5 31.63 -5.99 1.32
CA GLU A 5 30.91 -5.80 0.07
C GLU A 5 29.93 -4.63 0.27
N THR A 6 30.31 -3.45 -0.22
CA THR A 6 29.38 -2.36 -0.46
C THR A 6 28.57 -2.73 -1.69
N ASP A 7 27.45 -3.42 -1.46
CA ASP A 7 26.39 -3.66 -2.44
C ASP A 7 25.85 -2.29 -2.91
N GLY A 8 26.43 -1.80 -3.99
CA GLY A 8 26.29 -0.45 -4.53
C GLY A 8 25.03 -0.22 -5.37
N ASP A 9 23.92 -0.88 -5.04
CA ASP A 9 22.59 -0.65 -5.65
C ASP A 9 21.68 0.09 -4.65
N GLY A 10 22.29 1.05 -3.95
CA GLY A 10 21.70 1.80 -2.84
C GLY A 10 20.57 2.68 -3.31
N VAL A 11 19.34 2.24 -3.07
CA VAL A 11 18.18 3.13 -3.09
C VAL A 11 18.36 4.16 -1.98
N GLY A 12 18.86 5.34 -2.38
CA GLY A 12 19.21 6.42 -1.46
C GLY A 12 20.47 7.21 -1.83
N ALA A 13 21.12 6.97 -2.97
CA ALA A 13 22.39 7.64 -3.29
C ALA A 13 22.28 9.03 -3.94
N ALA A 14 21.09 9.60 -4.11
CA ALA A 14 20.98 11.02 -4.45
C ALA A 14 21.32 11.86 -3.20
N PRO A 15 22.34 12.75 -3.24
CA PRO A 15 22.75 13.55 -2.08
C PRO A 15 21.58 14.30 -1.41
N SER A 16 20.61 14.73 -2.20
CA SER A 16 19.42 15.44 -1.75
C SER A 16 18.46 14.58 -0.96
N VAL A 17 18.39 13.28 -1.22
CA VAL A 17 17.58 12.35 -0.42
C VAL A 17 18.21 12.12 0.94
N ALA A 18 19.54 11.96 0.99
CA ALA A 18 20.26 11.88 2.27
C ALA A 18 20.09 13.17 3.08
N ARG A 19 20.16 14.32 2.40
CA ARG A 19 19.89 15.63 2.99
C ARG A 19 18.46 15.72 3.53
N LEU A 20 17.46 15.31 2.75
CA LEU A 20 16.05 15.26 3.16
C LEU A 20 15.86 14.45 4.45
N LEU A 21 16.45 13.25 4.52
CA LEU A 21 16.36 12.43 5.73
C LEU A 21 17.02 13.07 6.95
N LEU A 22 18.16 13.74 6.76
CA LEU A 22 18.85 14.44 7.84
C LEU A 22 18.02 15.62 8.36
N GLU A 23 17.51 16.46 7.46
CA GLU A 23 16.71 17.63 7.81
C GLU A 23 15.35 17.23 8.41
N LEU A 24 14.72 16.18 7.89
CA LEU A 24 13.47 15.65 8.43
C LEU A 24 13.65 15.15 9.88
N ARG A 25 14.77 14.47 10.19
CA ARG A 25 15.10 14.05 11.57
C ARG A 25 15.36 15.22 12.51
N ALA A 26 15.78 16.36 11.99
CA ALA A 26 16.00 17.56 12.79
C ALA A 26 14.67 18.26 13.16
N GLN A 27 13.61 18.04 12.38
CA GLN A 27 12.31 18.68 12.59
C GLN A 27 11.31 17.78 13.31
N VAL A 28 11.30 16.48 13.01
CA VAL A 28 10.32 15.51 13.53
C VAL A 28 10.97 14.19 13.93
N THR A 29 10.35 13.52 14.90
CA THR A 29 10.84 12.22 15.38
C THR A 29 10.37 11.08 14.49
N ILE A 30 11.32 10.46 13.79
CA ILE A 30 11.03 9.45 12.77
C ILE A 30 11.82 8.15 12.99
N ASP A 31 11.20 7.04 12.61
CA ASP A 31 11.86 5.76 12.38
C ASP A 31 12.07 5.56 10.88
N VAL A 32 13.28 5.15 10.48
CA VAL A 32 13.62 4.88 9.07
C VAL A 32 13.90 3.40 8.90
N ARG A 33 13.22 2.77 7.94
CA ARG A 33 13.36 1.35 7.65
C ARG A 33 13.59 1.13 6.16
N SER A 34 14.63 0.37 5.81
CA SER A 34 14.81 -0.12 4.45
C SER A 34 13.88 -1.31 4.18
N ALA A 35 13.31 -1.34 2.98
CA ALA A 35 12.45 -2.41 2.49
C ALA A 35 12.78 -2.68 1.02
N GLY A 36 13.72 -3.60 0.80
CA GLY A 36 14.26 -3.88 -0.53
C GLY A 36 14.89 -2.64 -1.15
N LYS A 37 14.44 -2.29 -2.35
CA LYS A 37 14.85 -1.07 -3.08
C LYS A 37 14.04 0.16 -2.69
N THR A 38 13.63 0.29 -1.43
CA THR A 38 12.91 1.47 -0.94
C THR A 38 13.31 1.79 0.49
N VAL A 39 13.26 3.06 0.85
CA VAL A 39 13.37 3.53 2.23
C VAL A 39 12.01 4.03 2.68
N GLN A 40 11.53 3.51 3.81
CA GLN A 40 10.26 3.87 4.42
C GLN A 40 10.54 4.74 5.64
N VAL A 41 9.96 5.93 5.65
CA VAL A 41 9.98 6.83 6.80
C VAL A 41 8.65 6.73 7.52
N ARG A 42 8.72 6.58 8.83
CA ARG A 42 7.58 6.40 9.72
C ARG A 42 7.69 7.38 10.88
N PRO A 43 6.57 7.88 11.41
CA PRO A 43 6.60 8.56 12.72
C PRO A 43 7.05 7.58 13.80
N GLN A 44 7.83 8.04 14.77
CA GLN A 44 8.36 7.16 15.80
C GLN A 44 7.22 6.49 16.60
N GLY A 45 7.33 5.17 16.80
CA GLY A 45 6.34 4.40 17.55
C GLY A 45 5.04 4.09 16.79
N VAL A 46 4.89 4.60 15.55
CA VAL A 46 3.75 4.33 14.69
C VAL A 46 4.16 3.44 13.51
N ASN A 47 3.34 2.43 13.21
CA ASN A 47 3.64 1.48 12.12
C ASN A 47 3.17 1.95 10.73
N ALA A 48 2.67 3.17 10.61
CA ALA A 48 2.22 3.77 9.38
C ALA A 48 3.39 4.42 8.62
N VAL A 49 3.39 4.31 7.29
CA VAL A 49 4.41 4.93 6.44
C VAL A 49 3.95 6.34 6.05
N ALA A 50 4.80 7.32 6.32
CA ALA A 50 4.61 8.72 5.97
C ALA A 50 5.27 9.06 4.64
N VAL A 51 6.50 8.58 4.43
CA VAL A 51 7.25 8.84 3.19
C VAL A 51 7.83 7.53 2.65
N TYR A 52 7.67 7.29 1.35
CA TYR A 52 8.45 6.29 0.63
C TYR A 52 9.49 6.96 -0.24
N ILE A 53 10.70 6.44 -0.20
CA ILE A 53 11.80 6.88 -1.04
C ILE A 53 12.19 5.68 -1.90
N HIS A 54 12.13 5.83 -3.21
CA HIS A 54 12.45 4.79 -4.18
C HIS A 54 13.31 5.36 -5.33
N PRO A 55 13.90 4.54 -6.21
CA PRO A 55 14.78 5.05 -7.27
C PRO A 55 14.10 6.04 -8.20
N GLY A 56 12.80 5.87 -8.41
CA GLY A 56 11.99 6.78 -9.23
C GLY A 56 11.61 8.11 -8.58
N GLY A 57 11.75 8.29 -7.26
CA GLY A 57 11.23 9.48 -6.60
C GLY A 57 10.89 9.31 -5.12
N VAL A 58 10.09 10.25 -4.61
CA VAL A 58 9.61 10.30 -3.24
C VAL A 58 8.09 10.35 -3.23
N ASP A 59 7.46 9.41 -2.51
CA ASP A 59 6.02 9.42 -2.26
C ASP A 59 5.74 9.99 -0.87
N LEU A 60 4.88 11.00 -0.77
CA LEU A 60 4.44 11.62 0.48
C LEU A 60 2.99 11.24 0.78
N ALA A 61 2.72 10.79 2.00
CA ALA A 61 1.36 10.54 2.47
C ALA A 61 0.60 11.86 2.62
N VAL A 62 -0.63 11.90 2.11
CA VAL A 62 -1.51 13.06 2.20
C VAL A 62 -2.92 12.64 2.58
N GLU A 63 -3.73 13.57 3.07
CA GLU A 63 -5.16 13.35 3.23
C GLU A 63 -5.83 13.24 1.85
N PRO A 64 -6.70 12.25 1.60
CA PRO A 64 -7.36 12.08 0.30
C PRO A 64 -8.09 13.35 -0.17
N ASP A 65 -8.79 14.04 0.75
CA ASP A 65 -9.53 15.26 0.45
C ASP A 65 -8.62 16.45 0.08
N ARG A 66 -7.36 16.42 0.52
CA ARG A 66 -6.36 17.48 0.26
C ARG A 66 -5.31 17.09 -0.77
N ALA A 67 -5.37 15.88 -1.31
CA ALA A 67 -4.34 15.34 -2.19
C ALA A 67 -4.11 16.22 -3.43
N ASN A 68 -5.18 16.79 -3.99
CA ASN A 68 -5.08 17.68 -5.14
C ASN A 68 -4.43 19.02 -4.80
N GLU A 69 -4.76 19.60 -3.63
CA GLU A 69 -4.12 20.83 -3.14
C GLU A 69 -2.62 20.59 -2.89
N ALA A 70 -2.28 19.47 -2.26
CA ALA A 70 -0.90 19.09 -1.96
C ALA A 70 -0.08 18.83 -3.24
N ALA A 71 -0.67 18.17 -4.24
CA ALA A 71 -0.02 17.95 -5.54
C ALA A 71 0.24 19.27 -6.28
N LEU A 72 -0.68 20.25 -6.20
CA LEU A 72 -0.49 21.56 -6.81
C LEU A 72 0.57 22.41 -6.08
N ALA A 73 0.77 22.19 -4.78
CA ALA A 73 1.76 22.90 -3.98
C ALA A 73 3.21 22.51 -4.32
N ILE A 74 3.43 21.32 -4.89
CA ILE A 74 4.75 20.82 -5.26
C ILE A 74 4.82 20.68 -6.79
N PRO A 75 5.53 21.59 -7.50
CA PRO A 75 5.64 21.54 -8.95
C PRO A 75 6.08 20.17 -9.49
N GLY A 76 5.23 19.57 -10.33
CA GLY A 76 5.46 18.27 -10.95
C GLY A 76 5.14 17.07 -10.07
N ALA A 77 4.55 17.28 -8.89
CA ALA A 77 3.96 16.18 -8.12
C ALA A 77 2.65 15.70 -8.76
N TYR A 78 2.35 14.41 -8.60
CA TYR A 78 1.09 13.82 -9.05
C TYR A 78 0.56 12.82 -8.03
N ILE A 79 -0.75 12.57 -8.05
CA ILE A 79 -1.39 11.58 -7.16
C ILE A 79 -1.21 10.19 -7.78
N LYS A 80 -0.63 9.25 -7.03
CA LYS A 80 -0.30 7.90 -7.53
C LYS A 80 -1.53 7.02 -7.71
N ASP A 81 -2.42 7.05 -6.73
CA ASP A 81 -3.69 6.33 -6.72
C ASP A 81 -4.71 7.14 -5.88
N PRO A 82 -5.71 7.76 -6.53
CA PRO A 82 -6.72 8.55 -5.82
C PRO A 82 -7.70 7.67 -5.03
N ASP A 83 -7.80 6.38 -5.34
CA ASP A 83 -8.71 5.44 -4.68
C ASP A 83 -8.05 4.72 -3.49
N ASP A 84 -6.72 4.85 -3.30
CA ASP A 84 -6.01 4.27 -2.17
C ASP A 84 -6.35 5.04 -0.87
N PRO A 85 -6.84 4.36 0.18
CA PRO A 85 -7.15 5.01 1.46
C PRO A 85 -5.93 5.65 2.15
N ASN A 86 -4.72 5.28 1.75
CA ASN A 86 -3.50 5.90 2.24
C ASN A 86 -3.12 7.16 1.47
N CYS A 87 -3.62 7.36 0.24
CA CYS A 87 -3.33 8.45 -0.69
C CYS A 87 -1.90 9.03 -0.66
N PHE A 88 -1.17 8.83 -1.74
CA PHE A 88 0.20 9.34 -1.88
C PHE A 88 0.31 10.30 -3.06
N ILE A 89 1.05 11.39 -2.86
CA ILE A 89 1.59 12.19 -3.95
C ILE A 89 3.02 11.77 -4.23
N THR A 90 3.39 11.62 -5.50
CA THR A 90 4.72 11.24 -5.94
C THR A 90 5.42 12.44 -6.54
N VAL A 91 6.69 12.63 -6.18
CA VAL A 91 7.62 13.59 -6.79
C VAL A 91 8.73 12.79 -7.45
N ASP A 92 8.89 12.96 -8.76
CA ASP A 92 9.93 12.26 -9.52
C ASP A 92 11.35 12.65 -9.08
N ALA A 93 12.29 11.71 -9.21
CA ALA A 93 13.66 11.88 -8.75
C ALA A 93 14.38 13.12 -9.32
N TYR A 94 14.11 13.49 -10.58
CA TYR A 94 14.74 14.64 -11.23
C TYR A 94 14.20 16.00 -10.75
N LEU A 95 13.07 16.00 -10.02
CA LEU A 95 12.42 17.19 -9.48
C LEU A 95 12.72 17.42 -7.99
N ILE A 96 13.36 16.45 -7.32
CA ILE A 96 13.65 16.53 -5.87
C ILE A 96 14.48 17.77 -5.55
N ASP A 97 15.52 18.06 -6.33
CA ASP A 97 16.43 19.17 -6.06
C ASP A 97 15.76 20.52 -6.28
N GLN A 98 14.90 20.61 -7.29
CA GLN A 98 14.20 21.84 -7.69
C GLN A 98 13.11 22.21 -6.69
N ASN A 99 12.50 21.22 -6.05
CA ASN A 99 11.38 21.38 -5.14
C ASN A 99 11.74 20.99 -3.70
N TYR A 100 13.02 21.03 -3.34
CA TYR A 100 13.52 20.46 -2.09
C TYR A 100 12.80 21.01 -0.86
N ASP A 101 12.64 22.32 -0.76
CA ASP A 101 12.00 22.96 0.39
C ASP A 101 10.52 22.57 0.52
N ALA A 102 9.80 22.50 -0.62
CA ALA A 102 8.40 22.09 -0.65
C ALA A 102 8.25 20.60 -0.31
N LEU A 103 9.18 19.76 -0.79
CA LEU A 103 9.24 18.34 -0.46
C LEU A 103 9.52 18.11 1.03
N LEU A 104 10.44 18.88 1.62
CA LEU A 104 10.74 18.82 3.05
C LEU A 104 9.52 19.23 3.90
N ALA A 105 8.87 20.34 3.55
CA ALA A 105 7.65 20.77 4.22
C ALA A 105 6.53 19.73 4.11
N GLY A 106 6.34 19.15 2.91
CA GLY A 106 5.37 18.08 2.69
C GLY A 106 5.72 16.80 3.46
N ALA A 107 7.00 16.44 3.57
CA ALA A 107 7.45 15.28 4.33
C ALA A 107 7.20 15.44 5.84
N VAL A 108 7.39 16.64 6.39
CA VAL A 108 7.05 16.95 7.79
C VAL A 108 5.55 16.78 8.01
N GLN A 109 4.72 17.38 7.15
CA GLN A 109 3.26 17.26 7.23
C GLN A 109 2.80 15.80 7.10
N ALA A 110 3.41 15.02 6.21
CA ALA A 110 3.10 13.60 6.05
C ALA A 110 3.42 12.80 7.33
N VAL A 111 4.52 13.11 8.02
CA VAL A 111 4.88 12.46 9.29
C VAL A 111 3.90 12.86 10.39
N GLU A 112 3.57 14.14 10.51
CA GLU A 112 2.59 14.63 11.49
C GLU A 112 1.21 14.01 11.27
N LEU A 113 0.76 13.96 10.02
CA LEU A 113 -0.49 13.32 9.62
C LEU A 113 -0.53 11.86 10.09
N ARG A 114 0.52 11.08 9.79
CA ARG A 114 0.58 9.66 10.18
C ARG A 114 0.79 9.43 11.66
N ALA A 115 1.32 10.41 12.38
CA ALA A 115 1.45 10.34 13.84
C ALA A 115 0.07 10.45 14.52
N VAL A 116 -0.81 11.30 13.98
CA VAL A 116 -2.16 11.56 14.53
C VAL A 116 -3.20 10.57 13.99
N ASP A 117 -3.21 10.34 12.67
CA ASP A 117 -4.19 9.51 11.98
C ASP A 117 -3.50 8.43 11.12
N PRO A 118 -3.09 7.31 11.74
CA PRO A 118 -2.58 6.18 10.99
C PRO A 118 -3.72 5.57 10.16
N PRO A 119 -3.47 5.23 8.89
CA PRO A 119 -4.50 4.74 8.01
C PRO A 119 -5.13 3.47 8.58
N ALA A 120 -6.45 3.36 8.43
CA ALA A 120 -7.19 2.20 8.90
C ALA A 120 -6.54 0.92 8.37
N LYS A 121 -6.11 0.04 9.28
CA LYS A 121 -5.47 -1.22 8.91
C LYS A 121 -6.43 -1.99 7.99
N ALA A 122 -6.11 -2.08 6.71
CA ALA A 122 -6.77 -3.01 5.82
C ALA A 122 -6.70 -4.40 6.48
N PRO A 123 -7.83 -5.11 6.64
CA PRO A 123 -7.82 -6.42 7.29
C PRO A 123 -6.85 -7.30 6.52
N LYS A 124 -5.76 -7.71 7.18
CA LYS A 124 -4.82 -8.69 6.63
C LYS A 124 -5.66 -9.91 6.26
N ALA A 125 -5.82 -10.20 4.97
CA ALA A 125 -6.41 -11.44 4.52
C ALA A 125 -5.65 -12.57 5.21
N ALA A 126 -6.31 -13.22 6.17
CA ALA A 126 -5.76 -14.35 6.87
C ALA A 126 -5.39 -15.37 5.79
N LYS A 127 -4.10 -15.65 5.63
CA LYS A 127 -3.63 -16.77 4.82
C LYS A 127 -4.41 -17.99 5.31
N ALA A 128 -5.28 -18.51 4.46
CA ALA A 128 -6.05 -19.71 4.74
C ALA A 128 -5.07 -20.84 5.06
N VAL A 129 -4.91 -21.14 6.34
CA VAL A 129 -4.26 -22.36 6.80
C VAL A 129 -5.11 -23.49 6.23
N LYS A 130 -4.55 -24.25 5.28
CA LYS A 130 -5.14 -25.50 4.79
C LYS A 130 -5.32 -26.44 5.99
N ALA A 131 -6.48 -26.38 6.63
CA ALA A 131 -6.90 -27.37 7.61
C ALA A 131 -7.19 -28.67 6.85
N ARG A 132 -6.30 -29.64 7.05
CA ARG A 132 -6.41 -31.02 6.60
C ARG A 132 -7.72 -31.59 7.18
N ALA A 133 -8.67 -31.88 6.30
CA ALA A 133 -9.97 -32.44 6.70
C ALA A 133 -9.79 -33.87 7.23
N THR A 134 -10.02 -34.05 8.53
CA THR A 134 -10.23 -35.36 9.14
C THR A 134 -11.73 -35.55 9.31
N THR A 135 -12.26 -36.57 8.64
CA THR A 135 -13.66 -37.00 8.67
C THR A 135 -13.99 -37.74 9.96
N THR A 136 -15.00 -37.27 10.71
CA THR A 136 -15.79 -38.12 11.62
C THR A 136 -17.25 -37.65 11.70
N ARG A 137 -18.14 -38.64 11.71
CA ARG A 137 -19.61 -38.60 11.64
C ARG A 137 -20.28 -38.02 12.90
N SER A 138 -21.48 -37.46 12.75
CA SER A 138 -22.77 -37.94 13.31
C SER A 138 -23.80 -36.82 13.54
N ALA A 139 -25.08 -37.21 13.48
CA ALA A 139 -26.29 -36.41 13.31
C ALA A 139 -26.91 -35.81 14.59
N ALA A 140 -27.71 -34.74 14.47
CA ALA A 140 -29.17 -34.67 14.81
C ALA A 140 -29.71 -33.23 15.09
N LYS A 141 -30.81 -32.87 14.38
CA LYS A 141 -32.05 -32.06 14.70
C LYS A 141 -32.05 -31.01 15.85
N ALA A 142 -32.69 -29.83 15.84
CA ALA A 142 -33.55 -29.03 14.93
C ALA A 142 -33.76 -27.56 15.53
N PRO A 143 -34.69 -26.67 15.09
CA PRO A 143 -34.44 -25.29 14.57
C PRO A 143 -35.15 -24.15 15.41
N PRO A 144 -35.51 -22.91 14.93
CA PRO A 144 -35.13 -22.08 13.77
C PRO A 144 -34.73 -20.61 14.13
N LYS A 145 -33.83 -19.97 13.36
CA LYS A 145 -33.85 -18.50 13.17
C LYS A 145 -33.60 -18.20 11.70
N ALA A 146 -34.44 -17.32 11.14
CA ALA A 146 -34.61 -17.03 9.73
C ALA A 146 -33.28 -16.79 9.01
N ARG A 147 -33.01 -17.61 7.99
CA ARG A 147 -31.89 -17.43 7.08
C ARG A 147 -32.29 -16.46 5.96
N PRO A 148 -31.42 -15.50 5.58
CA PRO A 148 -31.54 -14.80 4.31
C PRO A 148 -31.48 -15.82 3.18
N VAL A 149 -32.29 -15.61 2.14
CA VAL A 149 -32.29 -16.41 0.91
C VAL A 149 -30.85 -16.43 0.36
N PRO A 150 -30.19 -17.60 0.23
CA PRO A 150 -28.89 -17.66 -0.42
C PRO A 150 -29.06 -17.22 -1.86
N ARG A 151 -28.39 -16.11 -2.23
CA ARG A 151 -28.25 -15.69 -3.62
C ARG A 151 -27.61 -16.87 -4.37
N PRO A 152 -28.23 -17.41 -5.42
CA PRO A 152 -27.63 -18.49 -6.20
C PRO A 152 -26.27 -18.01 -6.71
N GLU A 153 -25.20 -18.70 -6.30
CA GLU A 153 -23.86 -18.46 -6.83
C GLU A 153 -23.89 -18.78 -8.34
N PRO A 154 -23.42 -17.87 -9.21
CA PRO A 154 -23.44 -18.11 -10.65
C PRO A 154 -22.57 -19.33 -10.97
N ALA A 155 -23.14 -20.30 -11.69
CA ALA A 155 -22.46 -21.51 -12.07
C ALA A 155 -21.22 -21.17 -12.91
N ILE A 156 -20.04 -21.55 -12.43
CA ILE A 156 -18.79 -21.40 -13.16
C ILE A 156 -18.72 -22.52 -14.21
N CYS A 157 -18.23 -22.22 -15.41
CA CYS A 157 -18.10 -23.22 -16.47
C CYS A 157 -17.26 -24.42 -15.99
N PRO A 158 -17.76 -25.67 -16.09
CA PRO A 158 -17.05 -26.84 -15.57
C PRO A 158 -15.78 -27.18 -16.36
N VAL A 159 -15.67 -26.70 -17.60
CA VAL A 159 -14.57 -27.02 -18.52
C VAL A 159 -13.37 -26.09 -18.29
N CYS A 160 -13.54 -24.78 -18.43
CA CYS A 160 -12.43 -23.83 -18.26
C CYS A 160 -12.27 -23.33 -16.83
N ARG A 161 -13.31 -23.43 -15.98
CA ARG A 161 -13.36 -22.90 -14.61
C ARG A 161 -13.00 -21.42 -14.44
N GLN A 162 -12.86 -20.69 -15.55
CA GLN A 162 -12.36 -19.33 -15.57
C GLN A 162 -13.50 -18.31 -15.70
N TYR A 163 -14.60 -18.70 -16.35
CA TYR A 163 -15.72 -17.81 -16.64
C TYR A 163 -17.01 -18.28 -15.96
N GLN A 164 -17.80 -17.31 -15.52
CA GLN A 164 -19.19 -17.54 -15.11
C GLN A 164 -20.02 -17.86 -16.37
N LEU A 165 -20.86 -18.90 -16.29
CA LEU A 165 -21.77 -19.22 -17.37
C LEU A 165 -22.77 -18.09 -17.56
N LEU A 166 -23.13 -17.82 -18.82
CA LEU A 166 -24.25 -16.93 -19.12
C LEU A 166 -25.55 -17.53 -18.56
N ALA A 167 -26.60 -16.70 -18.48
CA ALA A 167 -27.93 -17.16 -18.10
C ALA A 167 -28.47 -18.30 -18.99
N SER A 168 -27.92 -18.46 -20.21
CA SER A 168 -28.21 -19.57 -21.13
C SER A 168 -27.47 -20.87 -20.80
N GLY A 169 -26.54 -20.87 -19.84
CA GLY A 169 -25.68 -22.02 -19.52
C GLY A 169 -24.47 -22.17 -20.43
N GLU A 170 -24.18 -21.20 -21.29
CA GLU A 170 -23.04 -21.21 -22.20
C GLU A 170 -21.81 -20.51 -21.60
N CYS A 171 -20.63 -20.99 -21.97
CA CYS A 171 -19.37 -20.36 -21.58
C CYS A 171 -19.05 -19.18 -22.51
N PRO A 172 -18.75 -17.98 -21.98
CA PRO A 172 -18.48 -16.79 -22.80
C PRO A 172 -17.20 -16.91 -23.63
N SER A 173 -16.32 -17.86 -23.35
CA SER A 173 -15.13 -18.08 -24.17
C SER A 173 -15.42 -18.77 -25.50
N GLY A 174 -16.59 -19.43 -25.68
CA GLY A 174 -16.94 -20.15 -26.92
C GLY A 174 -16.06 -21.35 -27.30
N TYR A 175 -15.02 -21.64 -26.51
CA TYR A 175 -14.01 -22.68 -26.76
C TYR A 175 -14.00 -23.76 -25.66
N CYS A 176 -15.16 -24.09 -25.09
CA CYS A 176 -15.32 -25.01 -23.96
C CYS A 176 -16.31 -26.12 -24.26
#